data_AF-A0A357BMF7-F1
#
_entry.id   AF-A0A357BMF7-F1
#
_cell.length_a   1.000
_cell.length_b   1.000
_cell.length_c   1.000
_cell.angle_alpha   90.00
_cell.angle_beta   90.00
_cell.angle_gamma   90.00
#
_symmetry.space_group_name_H-M   'P 1'
#
loop_
_entity.id
_entity.type
_entity.pdbx_description
1 polymer ?
#
loop_
_entity_poly.entity_id
_entity_poly.type
_entity_poly.pdbx_seq_one_letter_code
_entity_poly.pdbx_strand_id
1 'polypeptide(L)'
;MWGQIYIFRVDLSLGGEDNWPMRKVSVLLILLVVGPTWVRAQSVEEKRRIEEERRQDLLPGEVLSPEHQEMGVPESVFDKQIFFADLLSQEAILRSEAYQAFVILMGVENQYKETTAQFHFLLENGFLPQYLRVESDHYQPLSKGQAAYIFCKILEIKGGVVLRIWGVSQRYALKELVYEGIMSKGLVNDLMSGGDFIFTLKRAADYMAQRL
;
A
#
# COMPACT_ATOMS: atom_id res chain seq x y z
N MET A 1 -7.33 -14.57 -13.96
CA MET A 1 -8.50 -15.48 -13.89
C MET A 1 -8.92 -15.55 -12.44
N TRP A 2 -10.10 -15.04 -12.08
CA TRP A 2 -10.51 -14.78 -10.69
C TRP A 2 -10.94 -16.09 -10.01
N GLY A 3 -10.23 -16.50 -8.95
CA GLY A 3 -10.65 -17.63 -8.10
C GLY A 3 -11.80 -17.20 -7.18
N GLN A 4 -12.95 -17.86 -7.27
CA GLN A 4 -14.07 -17.61 -6.37
C GLN A 4 -13.81 -18.24 -5.00
N ILE A 5 -13.96 -17.43 -3.95
CA ILE A 5 -13.99 -17.87 -2.56
C ILE A 5 -15.44 -18.12 -2.18
N TYR A 6 -15.77 -19.35 -1.80
CA TYR A 6 -17.08 -19.69 -1.25
C TYR A 6 -17.00 -19.71 0.27
N ILE A 7 -17.80 -18.87 0.93
CA ILE A 7 -17.94 -18.83 2.38
C ILE A 7 -19.23 -19.55 2.73
N PHE A 8 -19.13 -20.72 3.36
CA PHE A 8 -20.27 -21.42 3.93
C PHE A 8 -20.32 -21.18 5.44
N ARG A 9 -21.49 -20.74 5.91
CA ARG A 9 -21.79 -20.58 7.33
C ARG A 9 -22.53 -21.83 7.79
N VAL A 10 -21.93 -22.59 8.70
CA VAL A 10 -22.56 -23.76 9.32
C VAL A 10 -22.88 -23.39 10.77
N ASP A 11 -24.15 -23.21 11.09
CA ASP A 11 -24.62 -23.01 12.46
C ASP A 11 -24.92 -24.38 13.07
N LEU A 12 -24.03 -24.87 13.94
CA LEU A 12 -24.24 -26.07 14.74
C LEU A 12 -25.00 -25.67 16.02
N SER A 13 -26.31 -25.93 16.03
CA SER A 13 -27.14 -25.84 17.24
C SER A 13 -27.11 -27.18 17.96
N LEU A 14 -26.35 -27.28 19.05
CA LEU A 14 -26.44 -28.40 19.98
C LEU A 14 -27.43 -28.01 21.07
N GLY A 15 -28.57 -28.69 21.09
CA GLY A 15 -29.60 -28.54 22.11
C GLY A 15 -29.15 -29.11 23.46
N GLY A 16 -29.48 -28.38 24.52
CA GLY A 16 -29.32 -28.79 25.91
C GLY A 16 -29.68 -27.61 26.81
N GLU A 17 -30.85 -27.69 27.46
CA GLU A 17 -31.29 -26.78 28.51
C GLU A 17 -30.24 -26.72 29.62
N ASP A 18 -29.72 -25.53 29.93
CA ASP A 18 -29.51 -25.02 31.28
C ASP A 18 -28.86 -23.62 31.27
N ASN A 19 -29.37 -22.76 32.14
CA ASN A 19 -29.11 -21.32 32.24
C ASN A 19 -27.64 -21.00 32.60
N TRP A 20 -26.83 -20.56 31.63
CA TRP A 20 -25.60 -19.79 31.89
C TRP A 20 -25.26 -18.88 30.69
N PRO A 21 -24.74 -17.64 30.88
CA PRO A 21 -24.44 -16.73 29.78
C PRO A 21 -23.15 -17.15 29.06
N MET A 22 -23.27 -18.04 28.07
CA MET A 22 -22.15 -18.42 27.20
C MET A 22 -21.93 -17.43 26.05
N ARG A 23 -20.68 -16.99 25.93
CA ARG A 23 -20.11 -16.32 24.75
C ARG A 23 -20.16 -17.28 23.56
N LYS A 24 -20.75 -16.84 22.45
CA LYS A 24 -20.76 -17.58 21.19
C LYS A 24 -19.33 -17.71 20.66
N VAL A 25 -18.74 -18.90 20.75
CA VAL A 25 -17.44 -19.21 20.13
C VAL A 25 -17.72 -19.64 18.69
N SER A 26 -17.41 -18.75 17.75
CA SER A 26 -17.47 -19.08 16.32
C SER A 26 -16.16 -19.76 15.93
N VAL A 27 -16.24 -21.03 15.56
CA VAL A 27 -15.09 -21.78 15.01
C VAL A 27 -15.10 -21.60 13.49
N LEU A 28 -14.12 -20.85 12.99
CA LEU A 28 -13.93 -20.63 11.55
C LEU A 28 -13.08 -21.77 11.00
N LEU A 29 -13.69 -22.69 10.26
CA LEU A 29 -12.98 -23.80 9.61
C LEU A 29 -12.59 -23.37 8.18
N ILE A 30 -11.33 -22.98 7.97
CA ILE A 30 -10.79 -22.68 6.65
C ILE A 30 -10.25 -23.98 6.06
N LEU A 31 -10.96 -24.55 5.09
CA LEU A 31 -10.43 -25.64 4.26
C LEU A 31 -9.69 -25.04 3.06
N LEU A 32 -8.36 -24.99 3.17
CA LEU A 32 -7.48 -24.71 2.05
C LEU A 32 -7.45 -25.93 1.11
N VAL A 33 -8.19 -25.86 0.01
CA VAL A 33 -8.02 -26.79 -1.10
C VAL A 33 -6.73 -26.40 -1.83
N VAL A 34 -5.64 -27.07 -1.49
CA VAL A 34 -4.39 -27.01 -2.28
C VAL A 34 -4.65 -27.79 -3.57
N GLY A 35 -5.11 -27.08 -4.59
CA GLY A 35 -5.07 -27.60 -5.96
C GLY A 35 -3.61 -27.80 -6.39
N PRO A 36 -3.25 -28.90 -7.06
CA PRO A 36 -1.88 -29.12 -7.50
C PRO A 36 -1.48 -28.03 -8.51
N THR A 37 -0.51 -27.20 -8.12
CA THR A 37 0.12 -26.19 -8.97
C THR A 37 1.00 -26.87 -10.02
N TRP A 38 0.39 -27.43 -11.06
CA TRP A 38 1.08 -27.70 -12.32
C TRP A 38 1.17 -26.41 -13.14
N VAL A 39 1.85 -25.39 -12.59
CA VAL A 39 2.33 -24.27 -13.39
C VAL A 39 3.69 -24.69 -13.93
N ARG A 40 3.61 -25.29 -15.11
CA ARG A 40 4.70 -25.64 -16.01
C ARG A 40 5.59 -24.41 -16.17
N ALA A 41 6.80 -24.45 -15.63
CA ALA A 41 7.88 -23.58 -16.06
C ALA A 41 8.07 -23.86 -17.55
N GLN A 42 7.47 -23.04 -18.42
CA GLN A 42 7.81 -23.04 -19.83
C GLN A 42 9.29 -22.67 -19.89
N SER A 43 10.12 -23.65 -20.20
CA SER A 43 11.56 -23.44 -20.31
C SER A 43 11.80 -22.37 -21.37
N VAL A 44 12.87 -21.60 -21.21
CA VAL A 44 13.31 -20.60 -22.20
C VAL A 44 13.42 -21.24 -23.60
N GLU A 45 13.70 -22.54 -23.65
CA GLU A 45 13.77 -23.33 -24.87
C GLU A 45 12.42 -23.49 -25.59
N GLU A 46 11.32 -23.63 -24.85
CA GLU A 46 9.98 -23.75 -25.44
C GLU A 46 9.52 -22.41 -26.04
N LYS A 47 9.92 -21.28 -25.42
CA LYS A 47 9.74 -19.95 -26.01
C LYS A 47 10.58 -19.76 -27.27
N ARG A 48 11.84 -20.22 -27.28
CA ARG A 48 12.68 -20.19 -28.49
C ARG A 48 12.09 -21.04 -29.61
N ARG A 49 11.56 -22.22 -29.29
CA ARG A 49 10.96 -23.12 -30.29
C ARG A 49 9.73 -22.50 -30.93
N ILE A 50 8.87 -21.84 -30.15
CA ILE A 50 7.68 -21.13 -30.66
C ILE A 50 8.10 -19.93 -31.53
N GLU A 51 9.16 -19.20 -31.15
CA GLU A 51 9.71 -18.09 -31.92
C GLU A 51 10.36 -18.56 -33.23
N GLU A 52 11.04 -19.71 -33.23
CA GLU A 52 11.62 -20.33 -34.42
C GLU A 52 10.58 -20.92 -35.37
N GLU A 53 9.53 -21.56 -34.85
CA GLU A 53 8.37 -22.01 -35.64
C GLU A 53 7.70 -20.81 -36.34
N ARG A 54 7.53 -19.67 -35.63
CA ARG A 54 7.05 -18.42 -36.26
C ARG A 54 7.95 -17.89 -37.37
N ARG A 55 9.27 -18.09 -37.28
CA ARG A 55 10.22 -17.64 -38.32
C ARG A 55 10.17 -18.50 -39.58
N GLN A 56 9.78 -19.76 -39.45
CA GLN A 56 9.66 -20.67 -40.60
C GLN A 56 8.41 -20.43 -41.44
N ASP A 57 7.36 -19.85 -40.84
CA ASP A 57 6.11 -19.51 -41.54
C ASP A 57 6.15 -18.16 -42.28
N LEU A 58 7.25 -17.40 -42.19
CA LEU A 58 7.38 -16.10 -42.84
C LEU A 58 7.91 -16.23 -44.27
N LEU A 59 7.17 -15.71 -45.24
CA LEU A 59 7.59 -15.62 -46.63
C LEU A 59 8.79 -14.64 -46.76
N PRO A 60 9.78 -14.91 -47.64
CA PRO A 60 10.96 -14.06 -47.77
C PRO A 60 10.56 -12.68 -48.31
N GLY A 61 10.55 -11.66 -47.45
CA GLY A 61 10.29 -10.27 -47.84
C GLY A 61 9.45 -9.46 -46.86
N GLU A 62 8.79 -10.10 -45.89
CA GLU A 62 8.02 -9.37 -44.87
C GLU A 62 8.96 -8.94 -43.74
N VAL A 63 9.62 -7.79 -43.94
CA VAL A 63 10.23 -7.05 -42.83
C VAL A 63 9.07 -6.59 -41.95
N LEU A 64 8.77 -7.36 -40.91
CA LEU A 64 8.00 -6.87 -39.78
C LEU A 64 8.81 -5.72 -39.17
N SER A 65 8.59 -4.50 -39.66
CA SER A 65 8.80 -3.31 -38.84
C SER A 65 8.05 -3.58 -37.55
N PRO A 66 8.72 -3.61 -36.39
CA PRO A 66 8.01 -3.81 -35.14
C PRO A 66 6.91 -2.77 -35.12
N GLU A 67 5.66 -3.21 -35.08
CA GLU A 67 4.56 -2.34 -34.68
C GLU A 67 5.01 -1.72 -33.37
N HIS A 68 5.47 -0.47 -33.43
CA HIS A 68 5.43 0.41 -32.29
C HIS A 68 3.95 0.55 -31.99
N GLN A 69 3.40 -0.40 -31.23
CA GLN A 69 2.36 -0.05 -30.29
C GLN A 69 3.00 1.01 -29.42
N GLU A 70 2.74 2.28 -29.75
CA GLU A 70 2.77 3.33 -28.76
C GLU A 70 1.79 2.88 -27.67
N MET A 71 2.31 2.13 -26.69
CA MET A 71 1.70 2.06 -25.38
C MET A 71 1.80 3.47 -24.83
N GLY A 72 0.87 4.34 -25.26
CA GLY A 72 0.64 5.62 -24.63
C GLY A 72 0.48 5.33 -23.15
N VAL A 73 1.44 5.79 -22.35
CA VAL A 73 1.34 5.71 -20.89
C VAL A 73 -0.02 6.31 -20.56
N PRO A 74 -0.92 5.57 -19.87
CA PRO A 74 -2.22 6.10 -19.53
C PRO A 74 -2.04 7.46 -18.86
N GLU A 75 -2.78 8.48 -19.29
CA GLU A 75 -2.65 9.88 -18.83
C GLU A 75 -2.54 9.98 -17.30
N SER A 76 -3.32 9.15 -16.59
CA SER A 76 -3.31 9.06 -15.13
C SER A 76 -2.02 8.52 -14.49
N VAL A 77 -1.24 7.70 -15.21
CA VAL A 77 0.06 7.22 -14.78
C VAL A 77 1.12 8.30 -14.98
N PHE A 78 1.02 9.07 -16.07
CA PHE A 78 1.91 10.19 -16.35
C PHE A 78 1.75 11.29 -15.30
N ASP A 79 0.51 11.64 -14.92
CA ASP A 79 0.22 12.61 -13.87
C ASP A 79 0.85 12.24 -12.52
N LYS A 80 0.82 10.96 -12.15
CA LYS A 80 1.44 10.47 -10.91
C LYS A 80 2.96 10.57 -10.94
N GLN A 81 3.58 10.29 -12.10
CA GLN A 81 5.03 10.39 -12.24
C GLN A 81 5.50 11.84 -12.10
N ILE A 82 4.78 12.79 -12.71
CA ILE A 82 5.06 14.22 -12.55
C ILE A 82 4.91 14.63 -11.09
N PHE A 83 3.80 14.26 -10.45
CA PHE A 83 3.57 14.55 -9.03
C PHE A 83 4.72 14.10 -8.13
N PHE A 84 5.20 12.86 -8.29
CA PHE A 84 6.32 12.36 -7.47
C PHE A 84 7.66 12.99 -7.84
N ALA A 85 7.86 13.36 -9.11
CA ALA A 85 9.06 14.10 -9.55
C ALA A 85 9.09 15.51 -8.93
N ASP A 86 7.95 16.20 -8.91
CA ASP A 86 7.82 17.51 -8.29
C ASP A 86 8.10 17.43 -6.79
N LEU A 87 7.48 16.46 -6.10
CA LEU A 87 7.73 16.19 -4.68
C LEU A 87 9.21 16.01 -4.36
N LEU A 88 9.96 15.25 -5.17
CA LEU A 88 11.39 15.01 -4.94
C LEU A 88 12.23 16.29 -4.87
N SER A 89 11.82 17.34 -5.57
CA SER A 89 12.54 18.62 -5.64
C SER A 89 12.29 19.54 -4.45
N GLN A 90 11.31 19.23 -3.60
CA GLN A 90 10.88 20.12 -2.52
C GLN A 90 11.78 20.02 -1.28
N GLU A 91 12.18 21.16 -0.74
CA GLU A 91 12.93 21.23 0.53
C GLU A 91 12.07 20.82 1.73
N ALA A 92 10.77 21.13 1.68
CA ALA A 92 9.78 20.73 2.69
C ALA A 92 8.43 20.48 2.01
N ILE A 93 7.84 19.31 2.26
CA ILE A 93 6.55 18.95 1.68
C ILE A 93 5.40 19.53 2.49
N LEU A 94 4.30 19.85 1.82
CA LEU A 94 3.07 20.26 2.46
C LEU A 94 2.25 19.05 2.92
N ARG A 95 1.43 19.23 3.96
CA ARG A 95 0.53 18.17 4.44
C ARG A 95 -0.45 17.71 3.35
N SER A 96 -0.97 18.62 2.54
CA SER A 96 -1.86 18.30 1.42
C SER A 96 -1.24 17.33 0.42
N GLU A 97 0.02 17.54 0.05
CA GLU A 97 0.73 16.69 -0.91
C GLU A 97 1.03 15.32 -0.28
N ALA A 98 1.38 15.32 1.01
CA ALA A 98 1.55 14.07 1.75
C ALA A 98 0.24 13.26 1.82
N TYR A 99 -0.91 13.90 2.01
CA TYR A 99 -2.21 13.22 2.02
C TYR A 99 -2.50 12.52 0.69
N GLN A 100 -2.28 13.20 -0.43
CA GLN A 100 -2.39 12.61 -1.77
C GLN A 100 -1.48 11.39 -1.90
N ALA A 101 -0.21 11.50 -1.49
CA ALA A 101 0.73 10.38 -1.55
C ALA A 101 0.33 9.20 -0.65
N PHE A 102 -0.21 9.44 0.55
CA PHE A 102 -0.71 8.38 1.42
C PHE A 102 -1.92 7.66 0.83
N VAL A 103 -2.84 8.40 0.21
CA VAL A 103 -4.02 7.82 -0.46
C VAL A 103 -3.60 6.99 -1.67
N ILE A 104 -2.58 7.43 -2.42
CA ILE A 104 -1.96 6.63 -3.50
C ILE A 104 -1.30 5.37 -2.94
N LEU A 105 -0.56 5.46 -1.84
CA LEU A 105 0.09 4.31 -1.18
C LEU A 105 -0.93 3.23 -0.79
N MET A 106 -2.11 3.65 -0.34
CA MET A 106 -3.20 2.75 0.06
C MET A 106 -4.05 2.25 -1.12
N GLY A 107 -3.83 2.74 -2.35
CA GLY A 107 -4.57 2.33 -3.54
C GLY A 107 -6.03 2.79 -3.59
N VAL A 108 -6.35 3.90 -2.89
CA VAL A 108 -7.72 4.45 -2.80
C VAL A 108 -7.85 5.83 -3.48
N GLU A 109 -6.87 6.23 -4.28
CA GLU A 109 -6.80 7.56 -4.92
C GLU A 109 -7.96 7.87 -5.87
N ASN A 110 -8.54 6.84 -6.48
CA ASN A 110 -9.70 7.02 -7.35
C ASN A 110 -10.97 7.40 -6.58
N GLN A 111 -11.02 7.12 -5.27
CA GLN A 111 -12.16 7.42 -4.40
C GLN A 111 -12.05 8.83 -3.79
N TYR A 112 -10.82 9.34 -3.60
CA TYR A 112 -10.54 10.59 -2.90
C TYR A 112 -9.64 11.51 -3.74
N LYS A 113 -10.24 12.21 -4.72
CA LYS A 113 -9.50 13.09 -5.64
C LYS A 113 -9.15 14.45 -5.04
N GLU A 114 -10.03 15.00 -4.21
CA GLU A 114 -9.86 16.33 -3.62
C GLU A 114 -9.09 16.25 -2.31
N THR A 115 -8.23 17.25 -2.05
CA THR A 115 -7.43 17.34 -0.82
C THR A 115 -8.27 17.24 0.45
N THR A 116 -9.42 17.92 0.49
CA THR A 116 -10.34 17.87 1.63
C THR A 116 -10.91 16.47 1.83
N ALA A 117 -11.27 15.77 0.74
CA ALA A 117 -11.76 14.39 0.81
C ALA A 117 -10.68 13.42 1.29
N GLN A 118 -9.43 13.60 0.85
CA GLN A 118 -8.28 12.81 1.31
C GLN A 118 -8.02 13.05 2.80
N PHE A 119 -8.09 14.30 3.25
CA PHE A 119 -7.97 14.64 4.67
C PHE A 119 -9.04 13.98 5.53
N HIS A 120 -10.33 14.09 5.15
CA HIS A 120 -11.42 13.46 5.89
C HIS A 120 -11.26 11.95 5.93
N PHE A 121 -10.90 11.32 4.82
CA PHE A 121 -10.60 9.88 4.79
C PHE A 121 -9.50 9.50 5.79
N LEU A 122 -8.37 10.23 5.79
CA LEU A 122 -7.28 9.96 6.71
C LEU A 122 -7.66 10.22 8.18
N LEU A 123 -8.50 11.22 8.43
CA LEU A 123 -8.98 11.57 9.76
C LEU A 123 -9.97 10.53 10.31
N GLU A 124 -10.98 10.16 9.52
CA GLU A 124 -12.05 9.22 9.90
C GLU A 124 -11.50 7.82 10.16
N ASN A 125 -10.48 7.41 9.41
CA ASN A 125 -9.81 6.12 9.61
C ASN A 125 -8.73 6.16 10.71
N GLY A 126 -8.56 7.29 11.40
CA GLY A 126 -7.64 7.41 12.53
C GLY A 126 -6.15 7.36 12.15
N PHE A 127 -5.81 7.68 10.90
CA PHE A 127 -4.44 7.81 10.42
C PHE A 127 -3.82 9.15 10.82
N LEU A 128 -4.63 10.20 10.98
CA LEU A 128 -4.18 11.51 11.46
C LEU A 128 -4.26 11.62 12.99
N PRO A 129 -3.27 12.27 13.62
CA PRO A 129 -3.33 12.57 15.04
C PRO A 129 -4.39 13.64 15.35
N GLN A 130 -5.03 13.55 16.52
CA GLN A 130 -6.21 14.35 16.86
C GLN A 130 -5.99 15.87 16.86
N TYR A 131 -4.77 16.34 17.09
CA TYR A 131 -4.48 17.78 17.06
C TYR A 131 -4.43 18.35 15.63
N LEU A 132 -4.38 17.50 14.58
CA LEU A 132 -4.43 17.90 13.17
C LEU A 132 -5.86 17.91 12.61
N ARG A 133 -6.88 18.05 13.45
CA ARG A 133 -8.30 18.04 13.05
C ARG A 133 -8.78 19.29 12.32
N VAL A 134 -7.91 20.27 12.09
CA VAL A 134 -8.27 21.55 11.48
C VAL A 134 -7.89 21.55 10.00
N GLU A 135 -8.85 21.84 9.13
CA GLU A 135 -8.63 21.87 7.67
C GLU A 135 -7.70 23.00 7.22
N SER A 136 -7.67 24.12 7.93
CA SER A 136 -6.78 25.26 7.61
C SER A 136 -5.29 24.91 7.59
N ASP A 137 -4.94 23.75 8.14
CA ASP A 137 -3.57 23.28 8.31
C ASP A 137 -3.03 22.48 7.10
N HIS A 138 -3.82 22.29 6.04
CA HIS A 138 -3.41 21.52 4.86
C HIS A 138 -2.14 22.06 4.17
N TYR A 139 -1.95 23.38 4.20
CA TYR A 139 -0.82 24.06 3.57
C TYR A 139 0.36 24.30 4.52
N GLN A 140 0.34 23.69 5.71
CA GLN A 140 1.50 23.74 6.59
C GLN A 140 2.54 22.69 6.16
N PRO A 141 3.84 22.96 6.41
CA PRO A 141 4.88 21.96 6.26
C PRO A 141 4.60 20.70 7.11
N LEU A 142 4.89 19.54 6.54
CA LEU A 142 4.83 18.27 7.26
C LEU A 142 6.11 18.08 8.09
N SER A 143 5.96 17.74 9.37
CA SER A 143 7.10 17.33 10.18
C SER A 143 7.38 15.83 10.06
N LYS A 144 8.63 15.41 10.29
CA LYS A 144 9.03 14.01 10.37
C LYS A 144 8.21 13.22 11.39
N GLY A 145 7.90 13.83 12.54
CA GLY A 145 7.06 13.21 13.56
C GLY A 145 5.62 12.95 13.09
N GLN A 146 5.04 13.91 12.36
CA GLN A 146 3.70 13.77 11.77
C GLN A 146 3.68 12.68 10.69
N ALA A 147 4.63 12.73 9.76
CA ALA A 147 4.79 11.71 8.73
C ALA A 147 4.94 10.32 9.35
N ALA A 148 5.84 10.19 10.34
CA ALA A 148 6.09 8.94 11.02
C ALA A 148 4.85 8.36 11.69
N TYR A 149 4.05 9.20 12.35
CA TYR A 149 2.79 8.78 12.95
C TYR A 149 1.86 8.17 11.90
N ILE A 150 1.67 8.84 10.77
CA ILE A 150 0.76 8.42 9.70
C ILE A 150 1.26 7.12 9.05
N PHE A 151 2.55 7.04 8.69
CA PHE A 151 3.15 5.81 8.16
C PHE A 151 3.00 4.63 9.13
N CYS A 152 3.31 4.83 10.42
CA CYS A 152 3.20 3.79 11.43
C CYS A 152 1.76 3.24 11.54
N LYS A 153 0.77 4.12 11.41
CA LYS A 153 -0.65 3.75 11.40
C LYS A 153 -1.05 3.01 10.13
N ILE A 154 -0.70 3.52 8.96
CA ILE A 154 -1.02 2.92 7.66
C ILE A 154 -0.37 1.53 7.52
N LEU A 155 0.88 1.38 7.97
CA LEU A 155 1.62 0.11 7.91
C LEU A 155 1.25 -0.87 9.03
N GLU A 156 0.35 -0.46 9.93
CA GLU A 156 -0.04 -1.21 11.13
C GLU A 156 1.16 -1.75 11.93
N ILE A 157 2.19 -0.93 12.10
CA ILE A 157 3.38 -1.33 12.84
C ILE A 157 3.02 -1.33 14.33
N LYS A 158 2.87 -2.54 14.88
CA LYS A 158 2.52 -2.74 16.30
C LYS A 158 3.69 -2.41 17.25
N GLY A 159 4.91 -2.48 16.73
CA GLY A 159 6.17 -2.20 17.41
C GLY A 159 6.40 -2.90 18.76
N GLY A 160 7.29 -2.31 19.56
CA GLY A 160 7.62 -2.77 20.91
C GLY A 160 6.46 -2.68 21.93
N VAL A 161 6.68 -3.20 23.15
CA VAL A 161 5.67 -3.25 24.22
C VAL A 161 5.08 -1.86 24.54
N VAL A 162 5.89 -0.80 24.45
CA VAL A 162 5.45 0.58 24.74
C VAL A 162 4.37 1.06 23.76
N LEU A 163 4.51 0.79 22.47
CA LEU A 163 3.53 1.14 21.44
C LEU A 163 2.20 0.42 21.64
N ARG A 164 2.23 -0.81 22.17
CA ARG A 164 1.02 -1.58 22.47
C ARG A 164 0.27 -1.07 23.70
N ILE A 165 0.98 -0.59 24.71
CA ILE A 165 0.37 -0.12 25.96
C ILE A 165 -0.08 1.34 25.86
N TRP A 166 0.75 2.22 25.30
CA TRP A 166 0.53 3.67 25.29
C TRP A 166 -0.02 4.18 23.96
N GLY A 167 -0.06 3.33 22.93
CA GLY A 167 -0.45 3.71 21.59
C GLY A 167 0.66 4.41 20.81
N VAL A 168 0.32 4.78 19.57
CA VAL A 168 1.24 5.47 18.65
C VAL A 168 1.39 6.92 19.09
N SER A 169 2.61 7.37 19.34
CA SER A 169 2.97 8.79 19.48
C SER A 169 4.02 9.14 18.42
N GLN A 170 4.12 10.40 17.99
CA GLN A 170 5.08 10.79 16.96
C GLN A 170 6.52 10.39 17.29
N ARG A 171 6.94 10.55 18.56
CA ARG A 171 8.28 10.20 19.03
C ARG A 171 8.55 8.70 18.92
N TYR A 172 7.58 7.87 19.31
CA TYR A 172 7.74 6.42 19.24
C TYR A 172 7.58 5.91 17.80
N ALA A 173 6.66 6.46 17.02
CA ALA A 173 6.48 6.15 15.61
C ALA A 173 7.76 6.41 14.80
N LEU A 174 8.40 7.57 15.01
CA LEU A 174 9.66 7.90 14.34
C LEU A 174 10.78 6.92 14.73
N LYS A 175 10.90 6.59 16.01
CA LYS A 175 11.89 5.60 16.47
C LYS A 175 11.65 4.23 15.85
N GLU A 176 10.41 3.80 15.76
CA GLU A 176 10.04 2.49 15.22
C GLU A 176 10.32 2.43 13.71
N LEU A 177 9.91 3.44 12.94
CA LEU A 177 10.19 3.48 11.50
C LEU A 177 11.67 3.58 11.17
N VAL A 178 12.47 4.23 12.03
CA VAL A 178 13.93 4.26 11.92
C VAL A 178 14.51 2.89 12.23
N TYR A 179 13.99 2.19 13.25
CA TYR A 179 14.40 0.84 13.60
C TYR A 179 14.12 -0.18 12.48
N GLU A 180 12.93 -0.08 11.87
CA GLU A 180 12.52 -0.89 10.71
C GLU A 180 13.24 -0.51 9.40
N GLY A 181 14.08 0.54 9.42
CA GLY A 181 14.80 1.02 8.23
C GLY A 181 13.89 1.64 7.16
N ILE A 182 12.67 2.01 7.53
CA ILE A 182 11.67 2.62 6.63
C ILE A 182 11.91 4.12 6.50
N MET A 183 12.30 4.78 7.58
CA MET A 183 12.47 6.24 7.63
C MET A 183 13.88 6.63 8.06
N SER A 184 14.39 7.76 7.55
CA SER A 184 15.68 8.31 7.97
C SER A 184 15.61 8.86 9.41
N LYS A 185 16.75 8.82 10.12
CA LYS A 185 16.85 9.37 11.48
C LYS A 185 16.65 10.89 11.46
N GLY A 186 16.05 11.43 12.52
CA GLY A 186 15.85 12.87 12.72
C GLY A 186 15.18 13.18 14.05
N LEU A 187 14.82 14.45 14.25
CA LEU A 187 13.98 14.91 15.34
C LEU A 187 12.51 14.92 14.90
N VAL A 188 11.61 14.89 15.89
CA VAL A 188 10.16 14.88 15.69
C VAL A 188 9.67 16.15 14.97
N ASN A 189 10.30 17.29 15.27
CA ASN A 189 9.92 18.60 14.75
C ASN A 189 10.66 18.98 13.46
N ASP A 190 11.57 18.14 12.97
CA ASP A 190 12.27 18.40 11.71
C ASP A 190 11.26 18.39 10.56
N LEU A 191 11.43 19.29 9.59
CA LEU A 191 10.62 19.28 8.38
C LEU A 191 10.95 18.06 7.53
N MET A 192 9.94 17.51 6.89
CA MET A 192 10.07 16.38 5.97
C MET A 192 10.40 16.93 4.58
N SER A 193 11.61 16.68 4.07
CA SER A 193 11.94 17.01 2.69
C SER A 193 11.29 16.04 1.71
N GLY A 194 11.15 16.48 0.47
CA GLY A 194 10.62 15.68 -0.63
C GLY A 194 11.39 14.38 -0.84
N GLY A 195 12.71 14.48 -0.94
CA GLY A 195 13.60 13.32 -1.07
C GLY A 195 13.45 12.31 0.08
N ASP A 196 13.45 12.77 1.33
CA ASP A 196 13.26 11.91 2.50
C ASP A 196 11.88 11.25 2.49
N PHE A 197 10.84 11.99 2.08
CA PHE A 197 9.48 11.48 2.01
C PHE A 197 9.32 10.40 0.94
N ILE A 198 9.81 10.63 -0.27
CA ILE A 198 9.74 9.64 -1.36
C ILE A 198 10.56 8.39 -1.03
N PHE A 199 11.73 8.56 -0.40
CA PHE A 199 12.50 7.44 0.12
C PHE A 199 11.67 6.62 1.12
N THR A 200 11.04 7.29 2.08
CA THR A 200 10.21 6.64 3.11
C THR A 200 8.99 5.96 2.50
N LEU A 201 8.33 6.62 1.54
CA LEU A 201 7.17 6.10 0.81
C LEU A 201 7.50 4.82 0.05
N LYS A 202 8.64 4.80 -0.64
CA LYS A 202 9.14 3.60 -1.33
C LYS A 202 9.38 2.46 -0.35
N ARG A 203 10.07 2.72 0.76
CA ARG A 203 10.31 1.70 1.79
C ARG A 203 9.03 1.19 2.43
N ALA A 204 8.04 2.07 2.62
CA ALA A 204 6.73 1.71 3.11
C ALA A 204 5.99 0.77 2.13
N ALA A 205 6.04 1.07 0.83
CA ALA A 205 5.48 0.19 -0.20
C ALA A 205 6.19 -1.18 -0.24
N ASP A 206 7.52 -1.20 -0.16
CA ASP A 206 8.31 -2.43 -0.09
C ASP A 206 7.93 -3.25 1.16
N TYR A 207 7.72 -2.60 2.30
CA TYR A 207 7.29 -3.23 3.55
C TYR A 207 5.89 -3.85 3.43
N MET A 208 4.93 -3.15 2.79
CA MET A 208 3.59 -3.70 2.54
C MET A 208 3.66 -4.94 1.64
N ALA A 209 4.50 -4.91 0.59
CA ALA A 209 4.65 -6.02 -0.34
C ALA A 209 5.23 -7.28 0.31
N GLN A 210 6.07 -7.16 1.33
CA GLN A 210 6.66 -8.29 2.05
C GLN A 210 5.72 -8.94 3.06
N ARG A 211 4.63 -8.26 3.45
CA ARG A 211 3.68 -8.73 4.47
C ARG A 211 2.50 -9.51 3.88
N LEU A 212 2.32 -9.47 2.56
CA LEU A 212 1.31 -10.22 1.79
C LEU A 212 1.87 -11.58 1.36
#